data_AF-A0A1C3NW99-F1
#
_entry.id   AF-A0A1C3NW99-F1
#
_cell.length_a   1.000
_cell.length_b   1.000
_cell.length_c   1.000
_cell.angle_alpha   90.00
_cell.angle_beta   90.00
_cell.angle_gamma   90.00
#
_symmetry.space_group_name_H-M   'P 1'
#
loop_
_entity.id
_entity.type
_entity.pdbx_description
1 polymer ?
#
loop_
_entity_poly.entity_id
_entity_poly.type
_entity_poly.pdbx_seq_one_letter_code
_entity_poly.pdbx_strand_id
1 'polypeptide(L)'
;MLSYLNDEVKVDQIQLSPAYAYEKAPDQEHFLGVSQTRELFSKVFSDGRRAKWRLNHSPVFLDFLEGKRDLSCTAWGIPSYSLFGWQKPCYLMSDGYVSSYKELVETTDWDAYGRGKDPRCANCMAHCGYETSAVLATTSSLKESLRAMRSI
;
A
#
# COMPACT_ATOMS: atom_id res chain seq x y z
N MET A 1 -3.54 -8.87 18.66
CA MET A 1 -4.60 -8.46 17.72
C MET A 1 -4.75 -9.42 16.55
N LEU A 2 -3.76 -9.58 15.65
CA LEU A 2 -3.92 -10.43 14.45
C LEU A 2 -4.33 -11.88 14.76
N SER A 3 -3.69 -12.52 15.74
CA SER A 3 -4.09 -13.87 16.17
C SER A 3 -5.51 -13.93 16.72
N TYR A 4 -5.96 -12.91 17.45
CA TYR A 4 -7.34 -12.86 17.95
C TYR A 4 -8.36 -12.78 16.80
N LEU A 5 -8.13 -11.91 15.81
CA LEU A 5 -8.98 -11.80 14.63
C LEU A 5 -8.99 -13.10 13.81
N ASN A 6 -7.83 -13.75 13.71
CA ASN A 6 -7.65 -14.97 12.92
C ASN A 6 -8.22 -16.23 13.61
N ASP A 7 -7.98 -16.41 14.90
CA ASP A 7 -8.19 -17.68 15.60
C ASP A 7 -9.51 -17.67 16.39
N GLU A 8 -9.85 -16.53 17.02
CA GLU A 8 -11.03 -16.40 17.87
C GLU A 8 -12.23 -15.88 17.08
N VAL A 9 -12.08 -14.73 16.40
CA VAL A 9 -13.16 -14.13 15.60
C VAL A 9 -13.37 -14.89 14.28
N LYS A 10 -12.30 -15.50 13.75
CA LYS A 10 -12.29 -16.29 12.52
C LYS A 10 -12.77 -15.52 11.29
N VAL A 11 -12.29 -14.29 11.13
CA VAL A 11 -12.55 -13.50 9.90
C VAL A 11 -12.01 -14.22 8.66
N ASP A 12 -12.64 -14.08 7.50
CA ASP A 12 -12.19 -14.77 6.29
C ASP A 12 -10.75 -14.38 5.93
N GLN A 13 -10.46 -13.08 5.95
CA GLN A 13 -9.16 -12.52 5.62
C GLN A 13 -8.91 -11.19 6.33
N ILE A 14 -7.63 -10.81 6.44
CA ILE A 14 -7.16 -9.57 7.06
C ILE A 14 -6.38 -8.75 6.03
N GLN A 15 -6.75 -7.47 5.90
CA GLN A 15 -5.96 -6.48 5.18
C GLN A 15 -5.22 -5.56 6.17
N LEU A 16 -4.03 -5.14 5.78
CA LEU A 16 -3.04 -4.45 6.58
C LEU A 16 -2.44 -3.37 5.70
N SER A 17 -2.40 -2.15 6.23
CA SER A 17 -1.64 -1.06 5.64
C SER A 17 -0.89 -0.39 6.78
N PRO A 18 0.37 0.00 6.59
CA PRO A 18 1.02 0.91 7.52
C PRO A 18 0.22 2.21 7.57
N ALA A 19 0.19 2.80 8.76
CA ALA A 19 -0.28 4.16 8.95
C ALA A 19 0.66 5.10 8.18
N TYR A 20 0.10 6.16 7.60
CA TYR A 20 0.83 7.12 6.78
C TYR A 20 0.59 8.53 7.29
N ALA A 21 1.68 9.26 7.56
CA ALA A 21 1.66 10.69 7.81
C ALA A 21 1.30 11.42 6.51
N TYR A 22 0.01 11.63 6.27
CA TYR A 22 -0.41 12.61 5.29
C TYR A 22 -0.47 13.97 5.95
N GLU A 23 -0.04 15.01 5.24
CA GLU A 23 0.12 16.38 5.76
C GLU A 23 -1.16 16.95 6.39
N LYS A 24 -2.33 16.48 5.93
CA LYS A 24 -3.64 16.92 6.44
C LYS A 24 -4.08 16.19 7.71
N ALA A 25 -3.31 15.23 8.22
CA ALA A 25 -3.63 14.54 9.47
C ALA A 25 -3.37 15.47 10.67
N PRO A 26 -4.28 15.52 11.66
CA PRO A 26 -4.11 16.39 12.83
C PRO A 26 -2.98 15.96 13.77
N ASP A 27 -2.66 14.66 13.79
CA ASP A 27 -1.55 14.08 14.54
C ASP A 27 -0.39 13.84 13.58
N GLN A 28 0.74 14.51 13.75
CA GLN A 28 1.93 14.31 12.92
C GLN A 28 3.03 13.53 13.65
N GLU A 29 2.86 13.23 14.94
CA GLU A 29 3.93 12.72 15.81
C GLU A 29 3.94 11.19 15.91
N HIS A 30 2.79 10.53 15.75
CA HIS A 30 2.67 9.08 15.95
C HIS A 30 2.84 8.25 14.67
N PHE A 31 3.13 8.88 13.54
CA PHE A 31 3.33 8.17 12.29
C PHE A 31 4.77 7.72 12.13
N LEU A 32 4.94 6.41 11.90
CA LEU A 32 6.24 5.82 11.66
C LEU A 32 6.79 6.22 10.29
N GLY A 33 8.07 6.56 10.24
CA GLY A 33 8.80 6.66 8.99
C GLY A 33 8.97 5.30 8.30
N VAL A 34 9.48 5.31 7.07
CA VAL A 34 9.68 4.08 6.27
C VAL A 34 10.52 3.04 7.01
N SER A 35 11.64 3.44 7.60
CA SER A 35 12.56 2.52 8.30
C SER A 35 11.91 1.90 9.55
N GLN A 36 11.20 2.70 10.34
CA GLN A 36 10.50 2.25 11.53
C GLN A 36 9.34 1.31 11.17
N THR A 37 8.61 1.61 10.09
CA THR A 37 7.56 0.74 9.55
C THR A 37 8.13 -0.62 9.15
N ARG A 38 9.26 -0.62 8.43
CA ARG A 38 9.94 -1.86 8.02
C ARG A 38 10.40 -2.69 9.20
N GLU A 39 10.97 -2.06 10.21
CA GLU A 39 11.38 -2.73 11.44
C GLU A 39 10.18 -3.34 12.17
N LEU A 40 9.07 -2.59 12.27
CA LEU A 40 7.83 -3.08 12.88
C LEU A 40 7.32 -4.32 12.14
N PHE A 41 7.13 -4.26 10.83
CA PHE A 41 6.60 -5.39 10.06
C PHE A 41 7.54 -6.58 10.04
N SER A 42 8.86 -6.36 9.98
CA SER A 42 9.87 -7.42 10.14
C SER A 42 9.70 -8.15 11.47
N LYS A 43 9.52 -7.41 12.57
CA LYS A 43 9.25 -8.00 13.90
C LYS A 43 7.89 -8.68 13.95
N VAL A 44 6.82 -8.07 13.43
CA VAL A 44 5.47 -8.67 13.47
C VAL A 44 5.44 -10.00 12.72
N PHE A 45 6.10 -10.08 11.56
CA PHE A 45 6.12 -11.26 10.68
C PHE A 45 7.20 -12.30 11.00
N SER A 46 8.09 -12.03 11.97
CA SER A 46 9.15 -12.97 12.37
C SER A 46 8.62 -14.31 12.89
N ASP A 47 9.52 -15.28 13.00
CA ASP A 47 9.24 -16.62 13.58
C ASP A 47 8.11 -17.37 12.86
N GLY A 48 7.99 -17.14 11.55
CA GLY A 48 6.95 -17.76 10.72
C GLY A 48 5.53 -17.30 11.04
N ARG A 49 5.33 -16.25 11.87
CA ARG A 49 4.00 -15.77 12.25
C ARG A 49 3.17 -15.31 11.05
N ARG A 50 3.80 -14.73 10.04
CA ARG A 50 3.14 -14.31 8.80
C ARG A 50 2.31 -15.42 8.16
N ALA A 51 2.80 -16.66 8.18
CA ALA A 51 2.11 -17.80 7.57
C ALA A 51 0.93 -18.32 8.41
N LYS A 52 0.77 -17.86 9.66
CA LYS A 52 -0.31 -18.27 10.56
C LYS A 52 -1.59 -17.46 10.36
N TRP A 53 -1.50 -16.30 9.71
CA TRP A 53 -2.62 -15.38 9.53
C TRP A 53 -3.14 -15.41 8.10
N ARG A 54 -4.47 -15.40 7.95
CA ARG A 54 -5.17 -15.27 6.66
C ARG A 54 -5.09 -13.81 6.19
N LEU A 55 -4.01 -13.50 5.48
CA LEU A 55 -3.75 -12.15 4.95
C LEU A 55 -4.19 -12.04 3.50
N ASN A 56 -5.02 -11.05 3.19
CA ASN A 56 -5.43 -10.73 1.81
C ASN A 56 -4.50 -9.69 1.18
N HIS A 57 -3.28 -10.13 0.88
CA HIS A 57 -2.25 -9.35 0.20
C HIS A 57 -1.41 -10.21 -0.72
N SER A 58 -0.87 -9.61 -1.78
CA SER A 58 0.19 -10.23 -2.55
C SER A 58 1.43 -10.50 -1.67
N PRO A 59 2.14 -11.63 -1.86
CA PRO A 59 3.36 -11.89 -1.11
C PRO A 59 4.43 -10.83 -1.31
N VAL A 60 4.43 -10.18 -2.47
CA VAL A 60 5.34 -9.09 -2.87
C VAL A 60 5.09 -7.83 -2.05
N PHE A 61 3.84 -7.48 -1.74
CA PHE A 61 3.54 -6.32 -0.89
C PHE A 61 3.97 -6.55 0.55
N LEU A 62 3.73 -7.75 1.08
CA LEU A 62 4.18 -8.10 2.42
C LEU A 62 5.72 -8.07 2.53
N ASP A 63 6.46 -8.45 1.48
CA ASP A 63 7.92 -8.28 1.44
C ASP A 63 8.34 -6.82 1.44
N PHE A 64 7.58 -5.96 0.77
CA PHE A 64 7.80 -4.52 0.79
C PHE A 64 7.62 -3.93 2.19
N LEU A 65 6.58 -4.38 2.91
CA LEU A 65 6.36 -4.01 4.32
C LEU A 65 7.51 -4.47 5.22
N GLU A 66 8.05 -5.68 5.01
CA GLU A 66 9.22 -6.19 5.77
C GLU A 66 10.54 -5.54 5.35
N GLY A 67 10.55 -4.70 4.32
CA GLY A 67 11.77 -4.09 3.78
C GLY A 67 12.67 -5.04 2.98
N LYS A 68 12.17 -6.23 2.62
CA LYS A 68 12.88 -7.19 1.76
C LYS A 68 12.90 -6.79 0.30
N ARG A 69 11.95 -5.93 -0.10
CA ARG A 69 11.80 -5.44 -1.46
C ARG A 69 11.44 -3.96 -1.44
N ASP A 70 11.87 -3.25 -2.47
CA ASP A 70 11.39 -1.91 -2.74
C ASP A 70 10.42 -1.89 -3.92
N LEU A 71 9.43 -1.01 -3.83
CA LEU A 71 8.40 -0.83 -4.84
C LEU A 71 8.25 0.67 -5.11
N SER A 72 7.94 1.01 -6.35
CA SER A 72 7.47 2.36 -6.70
C SER A 72 5.97 2.48 -6.43
N CYS A 73 5.47 3.66 -6.10
CA CYS A 73 4.04 3.88 -5.91
C CYS A 73 3.33 3.89 -7.27
N THR A 74 2.23 3.13 -7.41
CA THR A 74 1.31 3.21 -8.54
C THR A 74 0.08 4.02 -8.11
N ALA A 75 0.24 5.34 -7.98
CA ALA A 75 -0.78 6.23 -7.39
C ALA A 75 -2.12 6.24 -8.13
N TRP A 76 -2.11 5.95 -9.43
CA TRP A 76 -3.29 5.83 -10.29
C TRP A 76 -4.02 4.48 -10.16
N GLY A 77 -3.44 3.51 -9.45
CA GLY A 77 -3.96 2.14 -9.39
C GLY A 77 -5.29 2.00 -8.66
N ILE A 78 -5.49 2.80 -7.61
CA ILE A 78 -6.74 2.86 -6.83
C ILE A 78 -7.18 4.33 -6.74
N PRO A 79 -7.86 4.84 -7.78
CA PRO A 79 -8.38 6.20 -7.79
C PRO A 79 -9.57 6.34 -6.83
N SER A 80 -9.85 7.57 -6.38
CA SER A 80 -11.04 7.88 -5.58
C SER A 80 -11.98 8.80 -6.34
N TYR A 81 -13.26 8.45 -6.34
CA TYR A 81 -14.34 9.27 -6.87
C TYR A 81 -15.25 9.72 -5.73
N SER A 82 -15.59 11.01 -5.71
CA SER A 82 -16.50 11.59 -4.72
C SER A 82 -17.52 12.52 -5.40
N LEU A 83 -18.34 13.21 -4.60
CA LEU A 83 -19.26 14.24 -5.10
C LEU A 83 -18.56 15.36 -5.90
N PHE A 84 -17.26 15.57 -5.65
CA PHE A 84 -16.46 16.58 -6.35
C PHE A 84 -15.83 16.06 -7.66
N GLY A 85 -15.95 14.76 -7.96
CA GLY A 85 -15.35 14.10 -9.12
C GLY A 85 -14.20 13.15 -8.74
N TRP A 86 -13.36 12.84 -9.73
CA TRP A 86 -12.17 12.01 -9.58
C TRP A 86 -11.03 12.80 -8.95
N GLN A 87 -10.53 12.37 -7.80
CA GLN A 87 -9.53 13.11 -7.05
C GLN A 87 -8.11 12.97 -7.64
N LYS A 88 -7.38 14.08 -7.76
CA LYS A 88 -5.98 14.13 -8.22
C LYS A 88 -5.01 14.60 -7.11
N PRO A 89 -3.72 14.26 -7.19
CA PRO A 89 -3.16 13.17 -8.01
C PRO A 89 -3.54 11.79 -7.44
N CYS A 90 -3.63 11.66 -6.11
CA CYS A 90 -4.04 10.45 -5.44
C CYS A 90 -5.07 10.76 -4.34
N TYR A 91 -5.76 9.73 -3.85
CA TYR A 91 -6.84 9.95 -2.89
C TYR A 91 -6.38 10.50 -1.52
N LEU A 92 -5.07 10.47 -1.21
CA LEU A 92 -4.51 11.02 0.03
C LEU A 92 -4.14 12.51 -0.08
N MET A 93 -3.84 13.01 -1.28
CA MET A 93 -3.33 14.37 -1.47
C MET A 93 -4.47 15.36 -1.71
N SER A 94 -5.42 15.01 -2.58
CA SER A 94 -6.59 15.86 -2.87
C SER A 94 -6.19 17.29 -3.27
N ASP A 95 -5.35 17.39 -4.30
CA ASP A 95 -4.90 18.67 -4.87
C ASP A 95 -5.96 19.23 -5.84
N GLY A 96 -6.96 18.43 -6.21
CA GLY A 96 -8.11 18.84 -7.00
C GLY A 96 -8.96 17.66 -7.46
N TYR A 97 -9.91 17.95 -8.37
CA TYR A 97 -10.81 16.94 -8.95
C TYR A 97 -10.95 17.12 -10.46
N VAL A 98 -11.27 16.03 -11.16
CA VAL A 98 -11.57 15.99 -12.60
C VAL A 98 -12.86 15.26 -12.88
N SER A 99 -13.44 15.57 -14.03
CA SER A 99 -14.78 15.10 -14.41
C SER A 99 -14.81 13.62 -14.81
N SER A 100 -13.68 13.09 -15.30
CA SER A 100 -13.59 11.72 -15.80
C SER A 100 -12.29 11.02 -15.38
N TYR A 101 -12.35 9.69 -15.30
CA TYR A 101 -11.17 8.87 -15.04
C TYR A 101 -10.10 9.02 -16.13
N LYS A 102 -10.54 9.17 -17.39
CA LYS A 102 -9.63 9.40 -18.52
C LYS A 102 -8.83 10.69 -18.31
N GLU A 103 -9.50 11.78 -17.93
CA GLU A 103 -8.84 13.04 -17.61
C GLU A 103 -7.86 12.87 -16.44
N LEU A 104 -8.21 12.12 -15.39
CA LEU A 104 -7.32 11.85 -14.25
C LEU A 104 -6.01 11.19 -14.72
N VAL A 105 -6.12 10.11 -15.50
CA VAL A 105 -4.96 9.32 -15.93
C VAL A 105 -4.10 10.07 -16.95
N GLU A 106 -4.71 10.74 -17.92
CA GLU A 106 -3.99 11.34 -19.04
C GLU A 106 -3.40 12.73 -18.72
N THR A 107 -3.99 13.47 -17.78
CA THR A 107 -3.56 14.86 -17.48
C THR A 107 -2.75 15.00 -16.20
N THR A 108 -2.69 13.97 -15.36
CA THR A 108 -1.86 14.00 -14.14
C THR A 108 -0.43 13.60 -14.48
N ASP A 109 0.53 14.43 -14.10
CA ASP A 109 1.95 14.10 -14.19
C ASP A 109 2.33 13.08 -13.11
N TRP A 110 2.08 11.80 -13.37
CA TRP A 110 2.39 10.70 -12.45
C TRP A 110 3.88 10.59 -12.14
N ASP A 111 4.72 11.08 -13.04
CA ASP A 111 6.16 11.06 -12.87
C ASP A 111 6.66 12.09 -11.87
N ALA A 112 5.85 13.06 -11.46
CA ALA A 112 6.16 13.97 -10.36
C ALA A 112 5.93 13.35 -8.97
N TYR A 113 5.19 12.24 -8.87
CA TYR A 113 4.73 11.68 -7.59
C TYR A 113 5.41 10.36 -7.21
N GLY A 114 5.46 10.11 -5.90
CA GLY A 114 6.11 8.94 -5.32
C GLY A 114 7.34 9.30 -4.49
N ARG A 115 7.84 8.32 -3.75
CA ARG A 115 8.95 8.53 -2.81
C ARG A 115 10.21 8.93 -3.58
N GLY A 116 10.89 9.98 -3.09
CA GLY A 116 12.07 10.56 -3.74
C GLY A 116 11.74 11.56 -4.85
N LYS A 117 10.46 11.79 -5.16
CA LYS A 117 10.00 12.72 -6.20
C LYS A 117 9.18 13.88 -5.61
N ASP A 118 8.16 13.57 -4.81
CA ASP A 118 7.38 14.56 -4.06
C ASP A 118 7.67 14.40 -2.55
N PRO A 119 8.02 15.48 -1.82
CA PRO A 119 8.30 15.41 -0.38
C PRO A 119 7.11 14.89 0.44
N ARG A 120 5.87 15.14 0.01
CA ARG A 120 4.66 14.62 0.66
C ARG A 120 4.63 13.08 0.59
N CYS A 121 5.21 12.49 -0.46
CA CYS A 121 5.29 11.04 -0.63
C CYS A 121 6.45 10.37 0.13
N ALA A 122 7.31 11.12 0.83
CA ALA A 122 8.56 10.61 1.40
C ALA A 122 8.37 9.40 2.33
N ASN A 123 7.30 9.42 3.13
CA ASN A 123 6.96 8.35 4.09
C ASN A 123 5.81 7.46 3.62
N CYS A 124 5.33 7.61 2.39
CA CYS A 124 4.18 6.86 1.93
C CYS A 124 4.52 5.38 1.73
N MET A 125 3.77 4.51 2.39
CA MET A 125 3.75 3.05 2.21
C MET A 125 2.31 2.52 2.11
N ALA A 126 1.36 3.41 1.77
CA ALA A 126 -0.06 3.11 1.80
C ALA A 126 -0.44 1.98 0.82
N HIS A 127 -1.16 0.98 1.32
CA HIS A 127 -1.56 -0.21 0.56
C HIS A 127 -2.13 0.12 -0.83
N CYS A 128 -2.95 1.15 -0.95
CA CYS A 128 -3.59 1.50 -2.21
C CYS A 128 -2.68 1.82 -3.39
N GLY A 129 -1.48 2.34 -3.13
CA GLY A 129 -0.52 2.66 -4.19
C GLY A 129 0.47 1.53 -4.42
N TYR A 130 0.82 0.82 -3.35
CA TYR A 130 1.89 -0.18 -3.37
C TYR A 130 1.40 -1.61 -3.61
N GLU A 131 0.16 -1.95 -3.26
CA GLU A 131 -0.44 -3.25 -3.61
C GLU A 131 -0.60 -3.37 -5.12
N THR A 132 -1.03 -2.32 -5.82
CA THR A 132 -1.08 -2.33 -7.29
C THR A 132 0.30 -2.60 -7.89
N SER A 133 1.34 -1.93 -7.39
CA SER A 133 2.73 -2.19 -7.81
C SER A 133 3.17 -3.63 -7.52
N ALA A 134 2.76 -4.16 -6.37
CA ALA A 134 3.07 -5.52 -5.97
C ALA A 134 2.34 -6.56 -6.84
N VAL A 135 1.09 -6.32 -7.21
CA VAL A 135 0.32 -7.15 -8.15
C VAL A 135 0.96 -7.12 -9.54
N LEU A 136 1.31 -5.94 -10.07
CA LEU A 136 2.03 -5.82 -11.34
C LEU A 136 3.38 -6.55 -11.31
N ALA A 137 4.12 -6.44 -10.21
CA ALA A 137 5.37 -7.18 -10.01
C ALA A 137 5.16 -8.70 -9.87
N THR A 138 4.00 -9.12 -9.37
CA THR A 138 3.62 -10.54 -9.23
C THR A 138 3.28 -11.13 -10.59
N THR A 139 2.45 -10.45 -11.39
CA THR A 139 1.99 -10.93 -12.69
C THR A 139 3.05 -10.85 -13.79
N SER A 140 4.02 -9.94 -13.66
CA SER A 140 5.16 -9.83 -14.59
C SER A 140 6.29 -10.85 -14.34
N SER A 141 6.19 -11.67 -13.29
CA SER A 141 7.21 -12.66 -12.94
C SER A 141 6.60 -14.03 -12.69
N LEU A 142 6.99 -15.03 -13.48
CA LEU A 142 6.58 -16.42 -13.28
C LEU A 142 6.89 -16.92 -11.88
N LYS A 143 8.04 -16.55 -11.33
CA LYS A 143 8.46 -16.92 -9.97
C LYS A 143 7.50 -16.35 -8.93
N GLU A 144 7.22 -15.05 -8.99
CA GLU A 144 6.33 -14.41 -8.02
C GLU A 144 4.87 -14.86 -8.21
N SER A 145 4.42 -15.11 -9.44
CA SER A 145 3.12 -15.72 -9.74
C SER A 145 2.96 -17.11 -9.09
N LEU A 146 3.96 -17.99 -9.24
CA LEU A 146 3.95 -19.31 -8.58
C LEU A 146 3.91 -19.19 -7.06
N ARG A 147 4.65 -18.21 -6.52
CA ARG A 147 4.67 -17.94 -5.07
C ARG A 147 3.32 -17.42 -4.56
N ALA A 148 2.65 -16.56 -5.33
CA ALA A 148 1.30 -16.08 -5.00
C ALA A 148 0.28 -17.22 -4.96
N MET A 149 0.29 -18.12 -5.95
CA MET A 149 -0.62 -19.27 -5.97
C MET A 149 -0.44 -20.23 -4.79
N ARG A 150 0.78 -20.38 -4.26
CA ARG A 150 1.04 -21.21 -3.07
C ARG A 150 0.60 -20.56 -1.75
N SER A 151 0.28 -19.27 -1.79
CA SER A 151 -0.09 -18.48 -0.60
C SER A 151 -1.61 -18.31 -0.45
N ILE A 152 -2.39 -18.87 -1.38
CA ILE A 152 -3.86 -18.93 -1.39
C ILE A 152 -4.33 -20.20 -0.68
#